data_AF-A0A934BG06-F1
#
_entry.id   AF-A0A934BG06-F1
#
_cell.length_a   1.000
_cell.length_b   1.000
_cell.length_c   1.000
_cell.angle_alpha   90.00
_cell.angle_beta   90.00
_cell.angle_gamma   90.00
#
_symmetry.space_group_name_H-M   'P 1'
#
loop_
_entity.id
_entity.type
_entity.pdbx_description
1 polymer ?
#
loop_
_entity_poly.entity_id
_entity_poly.type
_entity_poly.pdbx_seq_one_letter_code
_entity_poly.pdbx_strand_id
1 'polypeptide(L)'
;MCQIGHFQGCPEWLYHVIKAFHTDSRVEMVTAGEYLDKVKPLQVISLPEGSWGEGGYHWIWLNDTNQWTWKHIYEAEGEMIKLAKKFADKKDDNLLQEILKQTARELLILESSDWQFLISTLAAKDYAEMRVVRHYDDFKRLSQMAWKKGKGEELSKEETNFLEYCQKRDDIFPDVDVNWYKELYA
;
A
#
# COMPACT_ATOMS: atom_id res chain seq x y z
N MET A 1 -29.44 -5.56 8.14
CA MET A 1 -28.20 -4.88 7.71
C MET A 1 -27.41 -5.87 6.86
N CYS A 2 -27.28 -5.58 5.57
CA CYS A 2 -26.76 -6.50 4.56
C CYS A 2 -25.32 -6.10 4.24
N GLN A 3 -24.35 -6.97 4.53
CA GLN A 3 -22.96 -6.81 4.06
C GLN A 3 -22.87 -7.35 2.64
N ILE A 4 -22.62 -6.45 1.69
CA ILE A 4 -22.50 -6.72 0.27
C ILE A 4 -21.12 -7.34 0.04
N GLY A 5 -21.05 -8.63 -0.32
CA GLY A 5 -19.81 -9.25 -0.83
C GLY A 5 -19.59 -10.71 -0.46
N HIS A 6 -20.16 -11.22 0.64
CA HIS A 6 -19.91 -12.59 1.12
C HIS A 6 -21.18 -13.47 1.08
N PHE A 7 -21.82 -13.56 -0.09
CA PHE A 7 -22.92 -14.51 -0.30
C PHE A 7 -22.68 -15.32 -1.59
N GLN A 8 -22.83 -16.64 -1.50
CA GLN A 8 -22.65 -17.59 -2.61
C GLN A 8 -23.51 -17.29 -3.85
N GLY A 9 -24.52 -16.43 -3.73
CA GLY A 9 -25.36 -15.99 -4.85
C GLY A 9 -24.72 -14.97 -5.80
N CYS A 10 -23.66 -14.25 -5.39
CA CYS A 10 -23.02 -13.25 -6.28
C CYS A 10 -22.29 -13.91 -7.48
N PRO A 11 -21.49 -14.98 -7.29
CA PRO A 11 -20.90 -15.71 -8.41
C PRO A 11 -21.93 -16.41 -9.31
N GLU A 12 -22.98 -17.01 -8.74
CA GLU A 12 -24.03 -17.69 -9.52
C GLU A 12 -24.86 -16.69 -10.34
N TRP A 13 -25.27 -15.58 -9.72
CA TRP A 13 -25.96 -14.51 -10.43
C TRP A 13 -25.11 -13.95 -11.57
N LEU A 14 -23.83 -13.65 -11.30
CA LEU A 14 -22.93 -13.14 -12.33
C LEU A 14 -22.74 -14.14 -13.46
N TYR A 15 -22.60 -15.43 -13.15
CA TYR A 15 -22.55 -16.50 -14.16
C TYR A 15 -23.82 -16.52 -15.03
N HIS A 16 -25.00 -16.46 -14.43
CA HIS A 16 -26.26 -16.46 -15.18
C HIS A 16 -26.44 -15.20 -16.04
N VAL A 17 -26.00 -14.04 -15.56
CA VAL A 17 -25.99 -12.78 -16.32
C VAL A 17 -25.07 -12.88 -17.53
N ILE A 18 -23.83 -13.34 -17.32
CA ILE A 18 -22.85 -13.54 -18.40
C ILE A 18 -23.39 -14.55 -19.42
N LYS A 19 -23.98 -15.65 -18.96
CA LYS A 19 -24.56 -16.67 -19.83
C LYS A 19 -25.73 -16.13 -20.66
N ALA A 20 -26.57 -15.28 -20.08
CA ALA A 20 -27.68 -14.64 -20.79
C ALA A 20 -27.18 -13.64 -21.84
N PHE A 21 -26.13 -12.86 -21.55
CA PHE A 21 -25.54 -11.95 -22.54
C PHE A 21 -24.81 -12.69 -23.66
N HIS A 22 -24.18 -13.83 -23.37
CA HIS A 22 -23.52 -14.63 -24.40
C HIS A 22 -24.48 -15.14 -25.48
N THR A 23 -25.75 -15.39 -25.14
CA THR A 23 -26.77 -15.83 -26.10
C THR A 23 -27.52 -14.68 -26.77
N ASP A 24 -27.32 -13.44 -26.33
CA ASP A 24 -27.98 -12.26 -26.88
C ASP A 24 -27.09 -11.54 -27.91
N SER A 25 -27.45 -11.64 -29.18
CA SER A 25 -26.72 -11.01 -30.29
C SER A 25 -26.65 -9.47 -30.24
N ARG A 26 -27.38 -8.81 -29.34
CA ARG A 26 -27.41 -7.34 -29.21
C ARG A 26 -26.31 -6.78 -28.32
N VAL A 27 -25.68 -7.60 -27.48
CA VAL A 27 -24.69 -7.17 -26.50
C VAL A 27 -23.42 -8.01 -26.64
N GLU A 28 -22.29 -7.35 -26.92
CA GLU A 28 -20.97 -7.99 -26.93
C GLU A 28 -20.28 -7.71 -25.60
N MET A 29 -19.90 -8.77 -24.87
CA MET A 29 -19.05 -8.62 -23.69
C MET A 29 -17.59 -8.52 -24.13
N VAL A 30 -16.94 -7.42 -23.76
CA VAL A 30 -15.54 -7.15 -24.06
C VAL A 30 -14.84 -6.68 -22.80
N THR A 31 -13.53 -6.92 -22.71
CA THR A 31 -12.71 -6.29 -21.70
C THR A 31 -12.49 -4.81 -22.02
N ALA A 32 -12.15 -4.01 -21.00
CA ALA A 32 -11.84 -2.60 -21.20
C ALA A 32 -10.67 -2.39 -22.18
N GLY A 33 -9.65 -3.27 -22.14
CA GLY A 33 -8.50 -3.21 -23.06
C GLY A 33 -8.90 -3.46 -24.52
N GLU A 34 -9.65 -4.54 -24.78
CA GLU A 34 -10.14 -4.84 -26.14
C GLU A 34 -11.02 -3.73 -26.70
N TYR A 35 -11.85 -3.11 -25.84
CA TYR A 35 -12.68 -1.98 -26.25
C TYR A 35 -11.83 -0.76 -26.65
N LEU A 36 -10.78 -0.45 -25.88
CA LEU A 36 -9.87 0.66 -26.20
C LEU A 36 -9.06 0.43 -27.48
N ASP A 37 -8.70 -0.82 -27.78
CA ASP A 37 -8.02 -1.18 -29.04
C ASP A 37 -8.94 -1.01 -30.26
N LYS A 38 -10.24 -1.33 -30.10
CA LYS A 38 -11.26 -1.18 -31.16
C LYS A 38 -11.73 0.27 -31.33
N VAL A 39 -11.95 0.98 -30.22
CA VAL A 39 -12.58 2.31 -30.20
C VAL A 39 -11.61 3.32 -29.58
N LYS A 40 -11.04 4.16 -30.43
CA LYS A 40 -10.16 5.24 -29.96
C LYS A 40 -10.96 6.33 -29.25
N PRO A 41 -10.48 6.85 -28.11
CA PRO A 41 -11.12 7.97 -27.42
C PRO A 41 -11.22 9.19 -28.34
N LEU A 42 -12.41 9.80 -28.41
CA LEU A 42 -12.67 10.97 -29.26
C LEU A 42 -12.70 12.28 -28.46
N GLN A 43 -12.85 12.21 -27.14
CA GLN A 43 -13.02 13.37 -26.27
C GLN A 43 -12.01 13.31 -25.14
N VAL A 44 -11.45 14.48 -24.84
CA VAL A 44 -10.58 14.69 -23.69
C VAL A 44 -11.36 15.51 -22.69
N ILE A 45 -11.40 15.02 -21.45
CA ILE A 45 -12.04 15.72 -20.33
C ILE A 45 -11.01 15.93 -19.23
N SER A 46 -11.11 17.06 -18.53
CA SER A 46 -10.35 17.28 -17.30
C SER A 46 -11.15 16.71 -16.13
N LEU A 47 -10.55 15.79 -15.38
CA LEU A 47 -11.18 15.23 -14.19
C LEU A 47 -10.89 16.13 -12.98
N PRO A 48 -11.90 16.62 -12.25
CA PRO A 48 -11.67 17.23 -10.95
C PRO A 48 -11.22 16.19 -9.94
N GLU A 49 -10.66 16.63 -8.80
CA GLU A 49 -10.37 15.72 -7.70
C GLU A 49 -11.65 15.05 -7.20
N GLY A 50 -11.53 13.78 -6.81
CA GLY A 50 -12.66 13.04 -6.29
C GLY A 50 -12.31 11.60 -6.00
N SER A 51 -13.25 10.93 -5.32
CA SER A 51 -13.19 9.51 -5.07
C SER A 51 -14.57 8.89 -5.28
N TRP A 52 -14.62 7.56 -5.36
CA TRP A 52 -15.87 6.81 -5.29
C TRP A 52 -16.37 6.57 -3.84
N GLY A 53 -15.75 7.20 -2.85
CA GLY A 53 -16.10 7.10 -1.44
C GLY A 53 -17.29 7.99 -1.06
N GLU A 54 -17.64 7.99 0.23
CA GLU A 54 -18.73 8.81 0.74
C GLU A 54 -18.49 10.30 0.47
N GLY A 55 -19.50 10.97 -0.09
CA GLY A 55 -19.43 12.38 -0.46
C GLY A 55 -18.65 12.69 -1.73
N GLY A 56 -18.01 11.70 -2.38
CA GLY A 56 -17.27 11.88 -3.63
C GLY A 56 -15.90 12.56 -3.49
N TYR A 57 -15.42 12.76 -2.26
CA TYR A 57 -14.16 13.45 -1.94
C TYR A 57 -13.26 12.57 -1.06
N HIS A 58 -12.32 13.17 -0.32
CA HIS A 58 -11.30 12.47 0.46
C HIS A 58 -11.66 12.24 1.93
N TRP A 59 -12.86 12.65 2.38
CA TRP A 59 -13.24 12.67 3.80
C TRP A 59 -13.08 11.31 4.51
N ILE A 60 -13.34 10.21 3.80
CA ILE A 60 -13.17 8.85 4.35
C ILE A 60 -11.72 8.57 4.77
N TRP A 61 -10.74 9.16 4.07
CA TRP A 61 -9.32 8.95 4.35
C TRP A 61 -8.64 10.13 5.06
N LEU A 62 -9.29 11.30 5.07
CA LEU A 62 -8.79 12.50 5.72
C LEU A 62 -9.91 13.23 6.47
N ASN A 63 -9.94 13.04 7.78
CA ASN A 63 -10.85 13.71 8.71
C ASN A 63 -10.20 13.81 10.10
N ASP A 64 -10.91 14.45 11.04
CA ASP A 64 -10.41 14.69 12.41
C ASP A 64 -10.01 13.42 13.16
N THR A 65 -10.60 12.27 12.82
CA THR A 65 -10.35 10.99 13.52
C THR A 65 -9.13 10.25 12.99
N ASN A 66 -8.72 10.47 11.73
CA ASN A 66 -7.63 9.75 11.10
C ASN A 66 -6.47 10.64 10.61
N GLN A 67 -6.57 11.98 10.76
CA GLN A 67 -5.51 12.90 10.34
C GLN A 67 -4.14 12.62 10.96
N TRP A 68 -4.12 12.00 12.15
CA TRP A 68 -2.90 11.68 12.87
C TRP A 68 -2.07 10.61 12.14
N THR A 69 -2.72 9.72 11.37
CA THR A 69 -2.04 8.68 10.57
C THR A 69 -1.13 9.29 9.51
N TRP A 70 -1.59 10.37 8.86
CA TRP A 70 -0.84 11.08 7.83
C TRP A 70 0.47 11.68 8.35
N LYS A 71 0.53 12.11 9.62
CA LYS A 71 1.79 12.60 10.20
C LYS A 71 2.86 11.52 10.25
N HIS A 72 2.46 10.29 10.57
CA HIS A 72 3.36 9.14 10.60
C HIS A 72 3.76 8.68 9.20
N ILE A 73 2.82 8.67 8.26
CA ILE A 73 3.07 8.33 6.86
C ILE A 73 4.08 9.31 6.24
N TYR A 74 3.82 10.62 6.30
CA TYR A 74 4.71 11.61 5.70
C TYR A 74 6.12 11.63 6.32
N GLU A 75 6.22 11.40 7.63
CA GLU A 75 7.53 11.26 8.29
C GLU A 75 8.27 10.02 7.77
N ALA A 76 7.58 8.89 7.66
CA ALA A 76 8.16 7.64 7.19
C ALA A 76 8.57 7.71 5.70
N GLU A 77 7.73 8.28 4.84
CA GLU A 77 8.04 8.54 3.43
C GLU A 77 9.32 9.36 3.29
N GLY A 78 9.38 10.50 3.98
CA GLY A 78 10.55 11.38 3.95
C GLY A 78 11.82 10.69 4.43
N GLU A 79 11.72 9.84 5.45
CA GLU A 79 12.86 9.08 5.98
C GLU A 79 13.31 7.97 5.02
N MET A 80 12.36 7.28 4.38
CA MET A 80 12.67 6.25 3.39
C MET A 80 13.39 6.83 2.18
N ILE A 81 12.97 8.01 1.71
CA ILE A 81 13.65 8.74 0.62
C ILE A 81 15.11 9.05 1.00
N LYS A 82 15.37 9.50 2.24
CA LYS A 82 16.74 9.79 2.72
C LYS A 82 17.59 8.52 2.76
N LEU A 83 17.04 7.42 3.28
CA LEU A 83 17.73 6.12 3.32
C LEU A 83 18.07 5.62 1.92
N ALA A 84 17.10 5.65 1.01
CA ALA A 84 17.30 5.22 -0.38
C ALA A 84 18.37 6.06 -1.07
N LYS A 85 18.31 7.39 -0.96
CA LYS A 85 19.33 8.29 -1.54
C LYS A 85 20.73 8.06 -0.98
N LYS A 86 20.83 7.64 0.29
CA LYS A 86 22.13 7.46 0.95
C LYS A 86 22.74 6.07 0.75
N PHE A 87 21.90 5.03 0.71
CA PHE A 87 22.36 3.65 0.88
C PHE A 87 21.89 2.67 -0.20
N ALA A 88 20.94 3.02 -1.07
CA ALA A 88 20.46 2.09 -2.10
C ALA A 88 21.58 1.63 -3.07
N ASP A 89 22.58 2.48 -3.32
CA ASP A 89 23.71 2.15 -4.20
C ASP A 89 24.75 1.21 -3.55
N LYS A 90 24.67 0.97 -2.23
CA LYS A 90 25.58 0.07 -1.51
C LYS A 90 25.18 -1.39 -1.69
N LYS A 91 25.26 -1.90 -2.92
CA LYS A 91 24.82 -3.26 -3.28
C LYS A 91 25.68 -4.38 -2.67
N ASP A 92 26.92 -4.05 -2.28
CA ASP A 92 27.85 -5.04 -1.71
C ASP A 92 27.55 -5.41 -0.25
N ASP A 93 26.71 -4.63 0.45
CA ASP A 93 26.30 -4.93 1.83
C ASP A 93 24.92 -5.59 1.84
N ASN A 94 24.91 -6.93 1.73
CA ASN A 94 23.68 -7.72 1.66
C ASN A 94 22.73 -7.46 2.84
N LEU A 95 23.27 -7.38 4.07
CA LEU A 95 22.46 -7.17 5.27
C LEU A 95 21.81 -5.78 5.25
N LEU A 96 22.55 -4.75 4.81
CA LEU A 96 21.99 -3.41 4.65
C LEU A 96 20.85 -3.40 3.62
N GLN A 97 21.01 -4.08 2.49
CA GLN A 97 19.97 -4.19 1.47
C GLN A 97 18.74 -4.94 1.99
N GLU A 98 18.91 -6.00 2.78
CA GLU A 98 17.81 -6.73 3.40
C GLU A 98 17.02 -5.85 4.39
N ILE A 99 17.72 -5.05 5.20
CA ILE A 99 17.07 -4.11 6.13
C ILE A 99 16.30 -3.06 5.33
N LEU A 100 16.92 -2.43 4.32
CA LEU A 100 16.28 -1.40 3.49
C LEU A 100 15.03 -1.94 2.78
N LYS A 101 15.08 -3.17 2.26
CA LYS A 101 13.92 -3.83 1.66
C LYS A 101 12.80 -4.04 2.68
N GLN A 102 13.12 -4.51 3.89
CA GLN A 102 12.10 -4.67 4.92
C GLN A 102 11.54 -3.31 5.37
N THR A 103 12.37 -2.27 5.49
CA THR A 103 11.92 -0.89 5.78
C THR A 103 10.95 -0.40 4.70
N ALA A 104 11.23 -0.65 3.43
CA ALA A 104 10.33 -0.30 2.33
C ALA A 104 8.98 -1.05 2.42
N ARG A 105 8.98 -2.33 2.80
CA ARG A 105 7.74 -3.10 2.99
C ARG A 105 6.89 -2.54 4.13
N GLU A 106 7.51 -2.23 5.27
CA GLU A 106 6.77 -1.62 6.39
C GLU A 106 6.13 -0.28 5.97
N LEU A 107 6.83 0.52 5.16
CA LEU A 107 6.26 1.75 4.60
C LEU A 107 5.05 1.46 3.68
N LEU A 108 5.19 0.56 2.71
CA LEU A 108 4.08 0.21 1.80
C LEU A 108 2.86 -0.32 2.55
N ILE A 109 3.06 -1.10 3.63
CA ILE A 109 1.96 -1.58 4.47
C ILE A 109 1.34 -0.41 5.25
N LEU A 110 2.17 0.48 5.81
CA LEU A 110 1.72 1.68 6.53
C LEU A 110 0.89 2.62 5.64
N GLU A 111 1.21 2.70 4.35
CA GLU A 111 0.52 3.51 3.34
C GLU A 111 -0.82 2.91 2.86
N SER A 112 -1.22 1.72 3.34
CA SER A 112 -2.51 1.16 2.93
C SER A 112 -3.68 2.05 3.36
N SER A 113 -4.50 2.44 2.37
CA SER A 113 -5.70 3.25 2.59
C SER A 113 -6.79 2.54 3.41
N ASP A 114 -6.68 1.22 3.59
CA ASP A 114 -7.60 0.42 4.41
C ASP A 114 -7.59 0.88 5.86
N TRP A 115 -6.47 1.40 6.38
CA TRP A 115 -6.37 1.84 7.76
C TRP A 115 -7.29 3.01 8.05
N GLN A 116 -7.21 4.07 7.24
CA GLN A 116 -8.08 5.24 7.40
C GLN A 116 -9.53 4.88 7.10
N PHE A 117 -9.78 3.99 6.14
CA PHE A 117 -11.12 3.49 5.83
C PHE A 117 -11.76 2.77 7.02
N LEU A 118 -11.04 1.84 7.68
CA LEU A 118 -11.53 1.08 8.83
C LEU A 118 -11.72 1.94 10.08
N ILE A 119 -10.91 2.98 10.25
CA ILE A 119 -11.07 3.98 11.31
C ILE A 119 -12.37 4.77 11.08
N SER A 120 -12.57 5.30 9.87
CA SER A 120 -13.70 6.16 9.53
C SER A 120 -15.04 5.42 9.50
N THR A 121 -15.06 4.16 9.03
CA THR A 121 -16.29 3.35 8.97
C THR A 121 -16.64 2.66 10.29
N LEU A 122 -15.80 2.83 11.33
CA LEU A 122 -15.93 2.20 12.66
C LEU A 122 -16.04 0.67 12.63
N ALA A 123 -15.68 0.02 11.52
CA ALA A 123 -15.79 -1.44 11.38
C ALA A 123 -14.77 -2.17 12.24
N ALA A 124 -13.55 -1.63 12.35
CA ALA A 124 -12.45 -2.22 13.13
C ALA A 124 -11.43 -1.14 13.54
N LYS A 125 -11.90 -0.07 14.19
CA LYS A 125 -11.07 1.10 14.53
C LYS A 125 -9.82 0.73 15.33
N ASP A 126 -9.99 0.07 16.49
CA ASP A 126 -8.85 -0.27 17.37
C ASP A 126 -7.80 -1.14 16.66
N TYR A 127 -8.26 -2.03 15.78
CA TYR A 127 -7.38 -2.87 14.97
C TYR A 127 -6.56 -2.02 13.98
N ALA A 128 -7.20 -1.11 13.25
CA ALA A 128 -6.53 -0.26 12.29
C ALA A 128 -5.54 0.71 12.98
N GLU A 129 -5.92 1.32 14.10
CA GLU A 129 -5.02 2.19 14.87
C GLU A 129 -3.78 1.42 15.36
N MET A 130 -3.99 0.21 15.89
CA MET A 130 -2.88 -0.67 16.30
C MET A 130 -1.96 -1.03 15.13
N ARG A 131 -2.51 -1.31 13.94
CA ARG A 131 -1.71 -1.63 12.74
C ARG A 131 -0.85 -0.45 12.30
N VAL A 132 -1.42 0.75 12.23
CA VAL A 132 -0.69 1.97 11.88
C VAL A 132 0.47 2.20 12.84
N VAL A 133 0.21 2.19 14.15
CA VAL A 133 1.24 2.42 15.17
C VAL A 133 2.35 1.37 15.08
N ARG A 134 1.98 0.09 14.93
CA ARG A 134 2.93 -1.02 14.85
C ARG A 134 3.84 -0.90 13.63
N HIS A 135 3.29 -0.71 12.43
CA HIS A 135 4.10 -0.61 11.22
C HIS A 135 4.96 0.65 11.20
N TYR A 136 4.47 1.76 11.78
CA TYR A 136 5.29 2.96 11.95
C TYR A 136 6.44 2.77 12.96
N ASP A 137 6.20 2.11 14.09
CA ASP A 137 7.26 1.83 15.07
C ASP A 137 8.29 0.83 14.53
N ASP A 138 7.84 -0.20 13.82
CA ASP A 138 8.72 -1.16 13.16
C ASP A 138 9.54 -0.49 12.04
N PHE A 139 8.90 0.37 11.23
CA PHE A 139 9.58 1.20 10.24
C PHE A 139 10.68 2.05 10.89
N LYS A 140 10.39 2.78 11.97
CA LYS A 140 11.38 3.61 12.67
C LYS A 140 12.54 2.79 13.23
N ARG A 141 12.27 1.61 13.79
CA ARG A 141 13.32 0.75 14.33
C ARG A 141 14.22 0.23 13.20
N LEU A 142 13.63 -0.23 12.10
CA LEU A 142 14.39 -0.68 10.93
C LEU A 142 15.17 0.48 10.27
N SER A 143 14.60 1.68 10.21
CA SER A 143 15.28 2.85 9.64
C SER A 143 16.51 3.25 10.45
N GLN A 144 16.42 3.21 11.78
CA GLN A 144 17.55 3.41 12.69
C GLN A 144 18.63 2.34 12.49
N MET A 145 18.24 1.06 12.36
CA MET A 145 19.16 -0.04 12.05
C MET A 145 19.85 0.16 10.70
N ALA A 146 19.12 0.60 9.67
CA ALA A 146 19.67 0.90 8.35
C ALA A 146 20.71 2.03 8.40
N TRP A 147 20.44 3.10 9.16
CA TRP A 147 21.41 4.18 9.37
C TRP A 147 22.67 3.72 10.09
N LYS A 148 22.50 2.95 11.18
CA LYS A 148 23.59 2.40 11.97
C LYS A 148 24.49 1.51 11.11
N LYS A 149 23.90 0.52 10.44
CA LYS A 149 24.60 -0.39 9.52
C LYS A 149 25.23 0.37 8.35
N GLY A 150 24.51 1.32 7.76
CA GLY A 150 24.98 2.13 6.64
C GLY A 150 26.16 3.05 6.99
N LYS A 151 26.33 3.43 8.26
CA LYS A 151 27.51 4.14 8.80
C LYS A 151 28.68 3.23 9.13
N GLY A 152 28.52 1.91 9.00
CA GLY A 152 29.55 0.91 9.29
C GLY A 152 29.55 0.40 10.73
N GLU A 153 28.52 0.73 11.52
CA GLU A 153 28.37 0.19 12.87
C GLU A 153 27.81 -1.24 12.84
N GLU A 154 28.21 -2.07 13.80
CA GLU A 154 27.69 -3.44 13.92
C GLU A 154 26.30 -3.46 14.57
N LEU A 155 25.44 -4.33 14.04
CA LEU A 155 24.13 -4.59 14.64
C LEU A 155 24.27 -5.60 15.78
N SER A 156 23.53 -5.34 16.85
CA SER A 156 23.38 -6.27 17.96
C SER A 156 22.56 -7.50 17.54
N LYS A 157 22.73 -8.60 18.28
CA LYS A 157 21.92 -9.81 18.06
C LYS A 157 20.41 -9.53 18.18
N GLU A 158 20.03 -8.59 19.04
CA GLU A 158 18.63 -8.20 19.20
C GLU A 158 18.08 -7.52 17.94
N GLU A 159 18.85 -6.62 17.32
CA GLU A 159 18.50 -5.96 16.05
C GLU A 159 18.36 -6.99 14.91
N THR A 160 19.27 -7.96 14.82
CA THR A 160 19.16 -9.04 13.81
C THR A 160 17.93 -9.91 14.03
N ASN A 161 17.65 -10.31 15.29
CA ASN A 161 16.45 -11.08 15.62
C ASN A 161 15.17 -10.31 15.29
N PHE A 162 15.18 -8.99 15.50
CA PHE A 162 14.06 -8.12 15.16
C PHE A 162 13.82 -8.04 13.64
N LEU A 163 14.88 -7.92 12.83
CA LEU A 163 14.76 -7.99 11.37
C LEU A 163 14.11 -9.30 10.92
N GLU A 164 14.60 -10.44 11.42
CA GLU A 164 14.03 -11.75 11.08
C GLU A 164 12.56 -11.87 11.50
N TYR A 165 12.20 -11.30 12.66
CA TYR A 165 10.82 -11.28 13.13
C TYR A 165 9.91 -10.49 12.17
N CYS A 166 10.33 -9.29 11.74
CA CYS A 166 9.60 -8.50 10.76
C CYS A 166 9.49 -9.22 9.42
N GLN A 167 10.59 -9.78 8.90
CA GLN A 167 10.61 -10.51 7.63
C GLN A 167 9.70 -11.73 7.61
N LYS A 168 9.55 -12.44 8.74
CA LYS A 168 8.63 -13.59 8.85
C LYS A 168 7.16 -13.17 8.93
N ARG A 169 6.90 -11.97 9.46
CA ARG A 169 5.55 -11.45 9.67
C ARG A 169 5.01 -10.76 8.41
N ASP A 170 5.84 -9.93 7.80
CA ASP A 170 5.52 -9.06 6.68
C ASP A 170 6.43 -9.36 5.49
N ASP A 171 6.19 -10.53 4.88
CA ASP A 171 6.98 -11.11 3.79
C ASP A 171 6.47 -10.73 2.38
N ILE A 172 5.56 -9.76 2.30
CA ILE A 172 4.97 -9.31 1.03
C ILE A 172 6.00 -8.58 0.16
N PHE A 173 5.84 -8.65 -1.16
CA PHE A 173 6.75 -8.02 -2.13
C PHE A 173 8.22 -8.43 -1.95
N PRO A 174 8.57 -9.70 -2.25
CA PRO A 174 9.96 -10.18 -2.18
C PRO A 174 10.91 -9.34 -3.05
N ASP A 175 10.39 -8.83 -4.17
CA ASP A 175 11.13 -8.09 -5.19
C ASP A 175 11.05 -6.56 -5.04
N VAL A 176 10.69 -6.05 -3.86
CA VAL A 176 10.67 -4.60 -3.62
C VAL A 176 12.02 -3.97 -3.95
N ASP A 177 12.00 -2.92 -4.78
CA ASP A 177 13.20 -2.20 -5.19
C ASP A 177 13.30 -0.86 -4.45
N VAL A 178 14.33 -0.75 -3.61
CA VAL A 178 14.63 0.45 -2.82
C VAL A 178 14.98 1.64 -3.73
N ASN A 179 15.39 1.41 -4.97
CA ASN A 179 15.75 2.48 -5.90
C ASN A 179 14.56 3.34 -6.34
N TRP A 180 13.32 2.83 -6.26
CA TRP A 180 12.12 3.62 -6.58
C TRP A 180 12.04 4.92 -5.77
N TYR A 181 12.50 4.88 -4.52
CA TYR A 181 12.47 6.03 -3.62
C TYR A 181 13.59 7.06 -3.87
N LYS A 182 14.58 6.76 -4.72
CA LYS A 182 15.65 7.73 -5.07
C LYS A 182 15.14 8.84 -6.00
N GLU A 183 14.22 8.47 -6.88
CA GLU A 183 13.67 9.36 -7.92
C GLU A 183 12.63 10.34 -7.37
N LEU A 184 12.16 10.09 -6.14
CA LEU A 184 11.18 10.94 -5.47
C LEU A 184 11.84 12.18 -4.85
N TYR A 185 11.15 13.31 -4.99
CA TYR A 185 11.48 14.55 -4.27
C TYR A 185 11.02 14.43 -2.83
N ALA A 186 11.87 14.87 -1.89
CA ALA A 186 11.53 14.96 -0.46
C ALA A 186 11.06 16.38 -0.14
#